data_AF-A0A7C0W1K0-F1
#
_entry.id   AF-A0A7C0W1K0-F1
#
_cell.length_a   1.000
_cell.length_b   1.000
_cell.length_c   1.000
_cell.angle_alpha   90.00
_cell.angle_beta   90.00
_cell.angle_gamma   90.00
#
_symmetry.space_group_name_H-M   'P 1'
#
loop_
_entity.id
_entity.type
_entity.pdbx_description
1 polymer ?
#
loop_
_entity_poly.entity_id
_entity_poly.type
_entity_poly.pdbx_seq_one_letter_code
_entity_poly.pdbx_strand_id
1 'polypeptide(L)' 'MGKSTNIWFGIILIVIAVFIIIISLGFPSFIVGDKKLPGPNFFPVILSIILIIAGGYEILTARRGDMLAKISTKSSK' A
#
# COMPACT_ATOMS: atom_id res chain seq x y z
N MET A 1 -10.54 -16.75 12.49
CA MET A 1 -9.32 -16.06 12.97
C MET A 1 -9.61 -14.56 12.89
N GLY A 2 -9.96 -13.92 14.02
CA GLY A 2 -10.34 -12.50 14.04
C GLY A 2 -9.12 -11.66 13.70
N LYS A 3 -9.11 -11.04 12.52
CA LYS A 3 -7.97 -10.27 12.03
C LYS A 3 -7.94 -8.95 12.81
N SER A 4 -6.99 -8.79 13.73
CA SER A 4 -6.71 -7.52 14.38
C SER A 4 -6.19 -6.54 13.33
N THR A 5 -7.13 -5.82 12.70
CA THR A 5 -6.81 -4.85 11.65
C THR A 5 -6.03 -3.73 12.30
N ASN A 6 -4.75 -3.59 11.96
CA ASN A 6 -3.88 -2.60 12.57
C ASN A 6 -3.66 -1.45 11.59
N ILE A 7 -4.20 -0.27 11.91
CA ILE A 7 -4.04 0.93 11.08
C ILE A 7 -2.57 1.26 10.84
N TRP A 8 -1.68 0.96 11.81
CA TRP A 8 -0.24 1.15 11.65
C TRP A 8 0.37 0.24 10.61
N PHE A 9 -0.12 -1.01 10.50
CA PHE A 9 0.34 -1.92 9.45
C PHE A 9 0.01 -1.35 8.07
N GLY A 10 -1.21 -0.84 7.88
CA GLY A 10 -1.60 -0.16 6.65
C GLY A 10 -0.72 1.06 6.34
N ILE A 11 -0.44 1.91 7.33
CA ILE A 11 0.45 3.08 7.17
C ILE A 11 1.86 2.64 6.76
N ILE A 12 2.43 1.61 7.41
CA ILE A 12 3.76 1.08 7.08
C ILE A 12 3.81 0.59 5.63
N LEU A 13 2.78 -0.11 5.15
CA LEU A 13 2.71 -0.55 3.76
C LEU A 13 2.74 0.62 2.77
N ILE A 14 2.02 1.70 3.06
CA ILE A 14 2.06 2.92 2.23
C ILE A 14 3.45 3.55 2.23
N VAL A 15 4.08 3.67 3.41
CA VAL A 15 5.44 4.22 3.53
C VAL A 15 6.45 3.40 2.72
N ILE A 16 6.40 2.07 2.85
CA ILE A 16 7.26 1.16 2.08
C ILE A 16 7.03 1.34 0.57
N ALA A 17 5.77 1.44 0.13
CA ALA A 17 5.45 1.66 -1.28
C ALA A 17 6.05 2.96 -1.83
N VAL A 18 5.98 4.06 -1.06
CA VAL A 18 6.58 5.35 -1.43
C VAL A 18 8.11 5.22 -1.54
N PHE A 19 8.76 4.54 -0.60
CA PHE A 19 10.21 4.30 -0.67
C PHE A 19 10.60 3.50 -1.91
N ILE A 20 9.84 2.45 -2.24
CA ILE A 20 10.09 1.63 -3.44
C ILE A 20 9.98 2.49 -4.71
N ILE A 21 8.97 3.35 -4.80
CA ILE A 21 8.82 4.28 -5.93
C ILE A 21 10.06 5.18 -6.03
N ILE A 22 10.47 5.83 -4.94
CA ILE A 22 11.63 6.74 -4.92
C ILE A 22 12.90 6.02 -5.41
N ILE A 23 13.16 4.82 -4.89
CA ILE A 23 14.33 4.02 -5.29
C ILE A 23 14.23 3.63 -6.78
N SER A 24 13.05 3.24 -7.25
CA SER A 24 12.81 2.82 -8.63
C SER A 24 13.07 3.93 -9.67
N LEU A 25 12.94 5.20 -9.27
CA LEU A 25 13.23 6.34 -10.15
C LEU A 25 14.73 6.45 -10.49
N GLY A 26 15.61 5.89 -9.66
CA GLY A 26 17.05 5.84 -9.90
C GLY A 26 17.49 4.76 -10.88
N PHE A 27 16.57 3.92 -11.37
CA PHE A 27 16.93 2.81 -12.23
C PHE A 27 17.21 3.27 -13.68
N PRO A 28 18.28 2.73 -14.31
CA PRO A 28 18.65 3.13 -15.67
C PRO A 28 17.57 2.70 -16.67
N SER A 29 17.38 3.52 -17.70
CA SER A 29 16.53 3.15 -18.84
C SER A 29 17.24 2.06 -19.66
N PHE A 30 16.57 0.92 -19.89
CA PHE A 30 17.09 -0.13 -20.77
C PHE A 30 16.72 0.17 -22.22
N ILE A 31 17.74 0.40 -23.04
CA ILE A 31 17.63 0.50 -24.50
C ILE A 31 18.23 -0.79 -25.06
N VAL A 32 17.42 -1.59 -25.76
CA VAL A 32 17.89 -2.80 -26.43
C VAL A 32 17.65 -2.63 -27.93
N GLY A 33 18.74 -2.45 -28.70
CA GLY A 33 18.68 -1.99 -30.08
C GLY A 33 18.10 -0.56 -30.15
N ASP A 34 17.14 -0.33 -31.04
CA ASP A 34 16.40 0.95 -31.16
C ASP A 34 15.11 0.99 -30.32
N LYS A 35 14.82 -0.04 -29.52
CA LYS A 35 13.58 -0.14 -28.74
C LYS A 35 13.84 0.19 -27.27
N LYS A 36 13.07 1.16 -26.77
CA LYS A 36 13.01 1.51 -25.35
C LYS A 36 12.16 0.46 -24.64
N LEU A 37 12.80 -0.48 -23.96
CA LEU A 37 12.10 -1.48 -23.15
C LEU A 37 11.72 -0.87 -21.79
N PRO A 38 10.65 -1.37 -21.15
CA PRO A 38 10.41 -1.05 -19.76
C PRO A 38 11.67 -1.43 -18.97
N GLY A 39 12.27 -0.43 -18.32
CA GLY A 39 13.47 -0.65 -17.52
C GLY A 39 13.17 -1.55 -16.32
N PRO A 40 14.18 -1.86 -15.51
CA PRO A 40 14.01 -2.65 -14.30
C PRO A 40 13.06 -1.99 -13.27
N ASN A 41 12.62 -0.75 -13.51
CA ASN A 41 11.66 -0.03 -12.68
C ASN A 41 10.25 -0.64 -12.73
N PHE A 42 9.94 -1.46 -13.73
CA PHE A 42 8.63 -2.11 -13.88
C PHE A 42 8.21 -2.91 -12.64
N PHE A 43 9.08 -3.78 -12.13
CA PHE A 43 8.76 -4.62 -10.98
C PHE A 43 8.54 -3.82 -9.69
N PRO A 44 9.45 -2.91 -9.28
CA PRO A 44 9.23 -2.03 -8.15
C PRO A 44 7.92 -1.23 -8.24
N VAL A 45 7.59 -0.72 -9.43
CA VAL A 45 6.35 0.03 -9.64
C VAL A 45 5.13 -0.86 -9.40
N ILE A 46 5.07 -2.06 -9.96
CA ILE A 46 3.97 -2.99 -9.69
C ILE A 46 3.88 -3.35 -8.21
N LEU A 47 5.01 -3.66 -7.59
CA LEU A 47 5.07 -3.99 -6.16
C LEU A 47 4.52 -2.83 -5.31
N SER A 48 4.86 -1.58 -5.66
CA SER A 48 4.36 -0.39 -4.97
C SER A 48 2.84 -0.25 -5.10
N ILE A 49 2.27 -0.52 -6.27
CA ILE A 49 0.81 -0.47 -6.48
C ILE A 49 0.11 -1.51 -5.59
N ILE A 50 0.63 -2.74 -5.54
CA ILE A 50 0.08 -3.80 -4.69
C ILE A 50 0.12 -3.40 -3.21
N LEU A 51 1.24 -2.84 -2.75
CA LEU A 51 1.40 -2.36 -1.38
C LEU A 51 0.45 -1.20 -1.06
N ILE A 52 0.23 -0.28 -2.00
CA ILE A 52 -0.73 0.82 -1.84
C ILE A 52 -2.16 0.28 -1.67
N ILE A 53 -2.56 -0.67 -2.52
CA ILE A 53 -3.90 -1.29 -2.44
C ILE A 53 -4.06 -2.04 -1.12
N ALA A 54 -3.06 -2.86 -0.73
CA ALA A 54 -3.09 -3.61 0.52
C ALA A 54 -3.11 -2.69 1.75
N GLY A 55 -2.27 -1.65 1.77
CA GLY A 55 -2.21 -0.67 2.84
C GLY A 55 -3.51 0.13 2.97
N GLY A 56 -4.06 0.57 1.84
CA GLY A 56 -5.36 1.24 1.79
C GLY A 56 -6.49 0.35 2.32
N TYR A 57 -6.52 -0.94 1.94
CA TYR A 57 -7.50 -1.89 2.42
C TYR A 57 -7.46 -2.08 3.94
N GLU A 58 -6.26 -2.23 4.52
CA GLU A 58 -6.08 -2.38 5.97
C GLU A 58 -6.52 -1.10 6.72
N ILE A 59 -6.20 0.09 6.19
CA ILE A 59 -6.67 1.37 6.77
C ILE A 59 -8.20 1.48 6.71
N LEU A 60 -8.81 1.21 5.55
CA LEU A 60 -10.27 1.28 5.39
C LEU A 60 -10.98 0.30 6.33
N THR A 61 -10.45 -0.91 6.46
CA THR A 61 -11.03 -1.94 7.31
C THR A 61 -10.90 -1.58 8.79
N ALA A 62 -9.75 -1.04 9.22
CA ALA A 62 -9.55 -0.57 10.59
C ALA A 62 -10.51 0.58 10.93
N ARG A 63 -10.65 1.57 10.03
CA ARG A 63 -11.60 2.68 10.20
C ARG A 63 -13.06 2.23 10.31
N ARG A 64 -13.47 1.23 9.52
CA ARG A 64 -14.81 0.63 9.61
C ARG A 64 -15.01 -0.07 10.96
N GLY A 65 -14.02 -0.82 11.43
CA GLY A 65 -14.04 -1.44 12.76
C GLY A 65 -14.23 -0.41 13.88
N ASP A 66 -13.43 0.65 13.88
CA ASP A 66 -13.51 1.73 14.87
C ASP A 66 -14.89 2.42 14.86
N MET A 67 -15.45 2.66 13.67
CA MET A 67 -16.77 3.28 13.52
C MET A 67 -17.88 2.41 14.11
N LEU A 68 -17.88 1.10 13.81
CA LEU A 68 -18.87 0.16 14.33
C LEU A 68 -18.78 0.02 15.86
N ALA A 69 -17.56 -0.04 16.40
CA ALA A 69 -17.35 -0.06 17.85
C ALA A 69 -17.89 1.20 18.54
N LYS A 70 -17.74 2.37 17.91
CA LYS A 70 -18.24 3.65 18.43
C LYS A 70 -19.77 3.74 18.40
N ILE A 71 -20.44 3.14 17.41
CA ILE A 71 -21.91 3.09 17.33
C ILE A 71 -22.47 2.15 18.41
N SER A 72 -21.88 0.96 18.56
CA SER A 72 -22.30 -0.03 19.56
C SER A 72 -22.22 0.53 21.00
N THR A 73 -21.12 1.19 21.35
CA THR A 73 -20.94 1.82 22.67
C THR A 73 -21.89 2.99 22.93
N LYS A 74 -22.33 3.70 21.89
CA LYS A 74 -23.30 4.80 22.02
C LYS A 74 -24.74 4.29 22.19
N SER A 75 -25.09 3.14 21.63
CA SER A 75 -26.43 2.55 21.75
C SER A 75 -26.69 1.88 23.11
N SER A 76 -25.64 1.60 23.88
CA SER A 76 -25.74 0.95 25.20
C SER A 76 -25.76 1.93 26.38
N LYS A 77 -25.65 3.25 26.12
CA LYS A 77 -25.81 4.34 27.10
C LYS A 77 -27.13 5.05 26.84
#